data_AF-A0A1Y3XFV7-F1
#
_entry.id   AF-A0A1Y3XFV7-F1
#
_cell.length_a   1.000
_cell.length_b   1.000
_cell.length_c   1.000
_cell.angle_alpha   90.00
_cell.angle_beta   90.00
_cell.angle_gamma   90.00
#
_symmetry.space_group_name_H-M   'P 1'
#
loop_
_entity.id
_entity.type
_entity.pdbx_description
1 polymer ?
#
loop_
_entity_poly.entity_id
_entity_poly.type
_entity_poly.pdbx_seq_one_letter_code
_entity_poly.pdbx_strand_id
1 'polypeptide(L)'
;MKFYDALQMDPSVLKRKIAACEVKREKTYYWVAIAVRSVLIVAFAIVFISLLSAVFGSDNTPLAVALFCMMLGIRFVNFEYCTGDSLITLAAVLAILVLVPSAAAVVPPVLLIPLHFAGFFAILCMTTQRPEMGNGGLYSFAYIYLTGNPVVGEALVRRGLLALVGYLICGAILFAKHRDQHKTTRFHHVMRKFDLAVPVYLWQFRMALGVSLVLTAGQVFGAERFMWMGFACASLLSEYPYSGNTVTRFWQRIVGAVAGSCAFFVVYLVTPEALHPLMGPLGGLCLGFCTDYRYKTAMNCFGALMLGTGIYGLQGAVILRIVGTILGVTFGLVFAFIFHRLAAARFLTVPERE
;
A
#
# COMPACT_ATOMS: atom_id res chain seq x y z
N MET A 1 23.08 -22.29 1.98
CA MET A 1 22.20 -21.22 2.50
C MET A 1 21.19 -21.84 3.45
N LYS A 2 20.92 -21.27 4.64
CA LYS A 2 19.93 -21.88 5.55
C LYS A 2 18.51 -21.66 4.98
N PHE A 3 17.58 -22.58 5.25
CA PHE A 3 16.20 -22.47 4.77
C PHE A 3 15.51 -21.20 5.28
N TYR A 4 15.78 -20.83 6.53
CA TYR A 4 15.30 -19.58 7.11
C TYR A 4 15.69 -18.34 6.30
N ASP A 5 16.95 -18.27 5.82
CA ASP A 5 17.41 -17.15 5.01
C ASP A 5 16.64 -17.09 3.66
N ALA A 6 16.25 -18.25 3.12
CA ALA A 6 15.53 -18.33 1.85
C ALA A 6 14.08 -17.84 2.02
N LEU A 7 13.47 -18.09 3.18
CA LEU A 7 12.15 -17.55 3.53
C LEU A 7 12.14 -16.02 3.64
N GLN A 8 13.29 -15.38 3.87
CA GLN A 8 13.37 -13.92 3.97
C GLN A 8 13.57 -13.21 2.62
N MET A 9 14.00 -13.94 1.58
CA MET A 9 14.28 -13.34 0.27
C MET A 9 13.00 -13.02 -0.50
N ASP A 10 12.99 -11.94 -1.28
CA ASP A 10 11.88 -11.62 -2.18
C ASP A 10 11.57 -12.71 -3.22
N PRO A 11 10.30 -12.87 -3.63
CA PRO A 11 9.93 -13.89 -4.60
C PRO A 11 10.66 -13.71 -5.94
N SER A 12 11.00 -12.48 -6.32
CA SER A 12 11.78 -12.17 -7.52
C SER A 12 13.22 -12.68 -7.43
N VAL A 13 13.84 -12.61 -6.26
CA VAL A 13 15.18 -13.16 -6.01
C VAL A 13 15.12 -14.68 -6.08
N LEU A 14 14.14 -15.30 -5.41
CA LEU A 14 13.96 -16.75 -5.41
C LEU A 14 13.69 -17.29 -6.82
N LYS A 15 12.83 -16.64 -7.62
CA LYS A 15 12.59 -17.04 -9.01
C LYS A 15 13.81 -16.88 -9.91
N ARG A 16 14.61 -15.82 -9.73
CA ARG A 16 15.90 -15.68 -10.43
C ARG A 16 16.85 -16.82 -10.09
N LYS A 17 16.94 -17.20 -8.81
CA LYS A 17 17.74 -18.36 -8.38
C LYS A 17 17.23 -19.67 -8.99
N ILE A 18 15.91 -19.88 -9.04
CA ILE A 18 15.30 -21.05 -9.71
C ILE A 18 15.68 -21.11 -11.19
N ALA A 19 15.64 -19.96 -11.88
CA ALA A 19 15.99 -19.89 -13.30
C ALA A 19 17.49 -20.14 -13.55
N ALA A 20 18.35 -19.73 -12.63
CA ALA A 20 19.79 -19.90 -12.73
C ALA A 20 20.29 -21.32 -12.34
N CYS A 21 19.53 -22.07 -11.54
CA CYS A 21 19.90 -23.43 -11.16
C CYS A 21 19.69 -24.42 -12.31
N GLU A 22 20.57 -25.42 -12.44
CA GLU A 22 20.38 -26.55 -13.35
C GLU A 22 19.86 -27.80 -12.60
N VAL A 23 20.26 -27.95 -11.33
CA VAL A 23 19.93 -29.11 -10.49
C VAL A 23 18.47 -29.08 -10.02
N LYS A 24 17.71 -30.14 -10.32
CA LYS A 24 16.28 -30.26 -9.94
C LYS A 24 16.04 -30.08 -8.43
N ARG A 25 16.90 -30.67 -7.60
CA ARG A 25 16.80 -30.60 -6.13
C ARG A 25 16.86 -29.16 -5.61
N GLU A 26 17.74 -28.33 -6.19
CA GLU A 26 17.86 -26.91 -5.82
C GLU A 26 16.66 -26.09 -6.29
N LYS A 27 16.13 -26.37 -7.48
CA LYS A 27 14.88 -25.75 -7.96
C LYS A 27 13.73 -26.05 -7.01
N THR A 28 13.57 -27.32 -6.62
CA THR A 28 12.54 -27.73 -5.67
C THR A 28 12.71 -27.03 -4.32
N TYR A 29 13.95 -26.90 -3.82
CA TYR A 29 14.23 -26.18 -2.58
C TYR A 29 13.73 -24.73 -2.60
N TYR A 30 14.01 -23.98 -3.67
CA TYR A 30 13.55 -22.59 -3.78
C TYR A 30 12.03 -22.47 -4.01
N TRP A 31 11.42 -23.40 -4.77
CA TRP A 31 9.96 -23.45 -4.91
C TRP A 31 9.26 -23.71 -3.58
N VAL A 32 9.77 -24.66 -2.80
CA VAL A 32 9.28 -24.95 -1.44
C VAL A 32 9.47 -23.73 -0.53
N ALA A 33 10.60 -23.02 -0.63
CA ALA A 33 10.80 -21.79 0.13
C ALA A 33 9.76 -20.70 -0.20
N ILE A 34 9.43 -20.49 -1.49
CA ILE A 34 8.37 -19.54 -1.88
C ILE A 34 7.01 -19.98 -1.31
N ALA A 35 6.68 -21.28 -1.43
CA ALA A 35 5.40 -21.81 -0.97
C ALA A 35 5.24 -21.71 0.55
N VAL A 36 6.22 -22.22 1.30
CA VAL A 36 6.22 -22.17 2.78
C VAL A 36 6.17 -20.73 3.27
N ARG A 37 6.97 -19.83 2.69
CA ARG A 37 6.91 -18.40 3.03
C ARG A 37 5.50 -17.84 2.83
N SER A 38 4.89 -18.10 1.68
CA SER A 38 3.57 -17.55 1.33
C SER A 38 2.48 -18.08 2.26
N VAL A 39 2.50 -19.38 2.57
CA VAL A 39 1.58 -19.99 3.55
C VAL A 39 1.76 -19.38 4.94
N LEU A 40 3.01 -19.24 5.42
CA LEU A 40 3.29 -18.65 6.73
C LEU A 40 2.83 -17.20 6.82
N ILE A 41 3.05 -16.39 5.77
CA ILE A 41 2.59 -15.00 5.73
C ILE A 41 1.06 -14.92 5.77
N VAL A 42 0.36 -15.74 4.97
CA VAL A 42 -1.11 -15.75 4.94
C VAL A 42 -1.69 -16.25 6.26
N ALA A 43 -1.17 -17.36 6.80
CA ALA A 43 -1.60 -17.89 8.09
C ALA A 43 -1.40 -16.86 9.22
N PHE A 44 -0.24 -16.20 9.25
CA PHE A 44 0.04 -15.15 10.21
C PHE A 44 -0.88 -13.93 10.00
N ALA A 45 -1.16 -13.53 8.76
CA ALA A 45 -2.10 -12.46 8.46
C ALA A 45 -3.50 -12.76 9.01
N ILE A 46 -4.00 -13.99 8.78
CA ILE A 46 -5.32 -14.43 9.26
C ILE A 46 -5.39 -14.35 10.78
N VAL A 47 -4.39 -14.90 11.48
CA VAL A 47 -4.37 -14.90 12.96
C VAL A 47 -4.26 -13.47 13.50
N PHE A 48 -3.32 -12.68 12.96
CA PHE A 48 -3.05 -11.32 13.42
C PHE A 48 -4.24 -10.39 13.21
N ILE A 49 -4.80 -10.37 12.00
CA ILE A 49 -5.92 -9.51 11.66
C ILE A 49 -7.18 -9.96 12.39
N SER A 50 -7.49 -11.26 12.41
CA SER A 50 -8.70 -11.76 13.11
C SER A 50 -8.65 -11.46 14.61
N LEU A 51 -7.49 -11.61 15.26
CA LEU A 51 -7.35 -11.32 16.68
C LEU A 51 -7.56 -9.83 16.98
N LEU A 52 -6.93 -8.95 16.20
CA LEU A 52 -7.11 -7.50 16.38
C LEU A 52 -8.53 -7.05 16.04
N SER A 53 -9.14 -7.60 14.99
CA SER A 53 -10.54 -7.32 14.64
C SER A 53 -11.53 -7.81 15.70
N ALA A 54 -11.26 -8.96 16.34
CA ALA A 54 -12.10 -9.47 17.43
C ALA A 54 -12.04 -8.57 18.68
N VAL A 55 -10.86 -8.01 18.99
CA VAL A 55 -10.67 -7.15 20.16
C VAL A 55 -11.14 -5.71 19.93
N PHE A 56 -10.86 -5.14 18.75
CA PHE A 56 -11.08 -3.72 18.46
C PHE A 56 -12.29 -3.44 17.55
N GLY A 57 -13.00 -4.49 17.13
CA GLY A 57 -14.20 -4.45 16.29
C GLY A 57 -13.91 -4.58 14.79
N SER A 58 -14.89 -5.14 14.05
CA SER A 58 -14.80 -5.36 12.60
C SER A 58 -14.58 -4.08 11.80
N ASP A 59 -15.11 -2.94 12.26
CA ASP A 59 -14.94 -1.63 11.62
C ASP A 59 -13.48 -1.14 11.63
N ASN A 60 -12.66 -1.72 12.49
CA ASN A 60 -11.23 -1.41 12.64
C ASN A 60 -10.31 -2.44 11.95
N THR A 61 -10.87 -3.45 11.29
CA THR A 61 -10.13 -4.39 10.43
C THR A 61 -9.23 -3.67 9.42
N PRO A 62 -9.63 -2.54 8.79
CA PRO A 62 -8.74 -1.83 7.87
C PRO A 62 -7.41 -1.37 8.51
N LEU A 63 -7.45 -0.91 9.76
CA LEU A 63 -6.23 -0.53 10.48
C LEU A 63 -5.43 -1.78 10.88
N ALA A 64 -6.06 -2.87 11.27
CA ALA A 64 -5.36 -4.12 11.58
C ALA A 64 -4.59 -4.66 10.36
N VAL A 65 -5.19 -4.60 9.16
CA VAL A 65 -4.51 -4.94 7.89
C VAL A 65 -3.34 -3.99 7.62
N ALA A 66 -3.53 -2.68 7.81
CA ALA A 66 -2.47 -1.70 7.61
C ALA A 66 -1.29 -1.93 8.58
N LEU A 67 -1.56 -2.21 9.86
CA LEU A 67 -0.56 -2.54 10.87
C LEU A 67 0.18 -3.83 10.55
N PHE A 68 -0.53 -4.85 10.05
CA PHE A 68 0.10 -6.08 9.56
C PHE A 68 1.11 -5.79 8.44
N CYS A 69 0.72 -4.99 7.46
CA CYS A 69 1.63 -4.57 6.38
C CYS A 69 2.83 -3.78 6.92
N MET A 70 2.60 -2.76 7.76
CA MET A 70 3.66 -1.95 8.37
C MET A 70 4.66 -2.80 9.15
N MET A 71 4.18 -3.74 9.95
CA MET A 71 5.01 -4.67 10.71
C MET A 71 5.92 -5.50 9.79
N LEU A 72 5.39 -6.03 8.68
CA LEU A 72 6.19 -6.77 7.71
C LEU A 72 7.22 -5.88 7.00
N GLY A 73 6.88 -4.62 6.72
CA GLY A 73 7.77 -3.64 6.09
C GLY A 73 8.90 -3.19 7.00
N ILE A 74 8.56 -2.72 8.20
CA ILE A 74 9.51 -2.19 9.20
C ILE A 74 10.55 -3.23 9.61
N ARG A 75 10.25 -4.53 9.50
CA ARG A 75 11.24 -5.59 9.73
C ARG A 75 12.50 -5.44 8.85
N PHE A 76 12.35 -4.88 7.65
CA PHE A 76 13.44 -4.77 6.66
C PHE A 76 13.77 -3.32 6.27
N VAL A 77 12.81 -2.39 6.39
CA VAL A 77 12.94 -1.01 5.91
C VAL A 77 12.79 -0.04 7.07
N ASN A 78 13.79 0.81 7.28
CA ASN A 78 13.77 1.87 8.28
C ASN A 78 13.23 3.20 7.69
N PHE A 79 13.34 4.31 8.42
CA PHE A 79 12.96 5.64 7.91
C PHE A 79 14.15 6.53 7.50
N GLU A 80 15.37 6.01 7.48
CA GLU A 80 16.64 6.68 7.12
C GLU A 80 17.12 7.78 8.11
N TYR A 81 16.59 7.78 9.33
CA TYR A 81 17.05 8.63 10.43
C TYR A 81 17.03 7.86 11.76
N CYS A 82 17.59 8.45 12.81
CA CYS A 82 17.83 7.78 14.08
C CYS A 82 16.54 7.20 14.67
N THR A 83 16.68 6.15 15.47
CA THR A 83 15.53 5.39 15.98
C THR A 83 14.64 6.21 16.92
N GLY A 84 15.19 7.15 17.69
CA GLY A 84 14.39 8.03 18.54
C GLY A 84 13.38 8.85 17.72
N ASP A 85 13.88 9.56 16.69
CA ASP A 85 13.04 10.31 15.76
C ASP A 85 12.09 9.37 14.99
N SER A 86 12.54 8.15 14.63
CA SER A 86 11.71 7.16 13.92
C SER A 86 10.54 6.65 14.75
N LEU A 87 10.70 6.53 16.07
CA LEU A 87 9.59 6.20 16.97
C LEU A 87 8.60 7.37 17.08
N ILE A 88 9.09 8.62 17.15
CA ILE A 88 8.22 9.80 17.19
C ILE A 88 7.42 9.91 15.89
N THR A 89 8.07 9.77 14.74
CA THR A 89 7.39 9.85 13.45
C THR A 89 6.46 8.67 13.21
N LEU A 90 6.75 7.46 13.71
CA LEU A 90 5.80 6.35 13.68
C LEU A 90 4.52 6.68 14.47
N ALA A 91 4.64 7.28 15.66
CA ALA A 91 3.48 7.72 16.43
C ALA A 91 2.68 8.79 15.67
N ALA A 92 3.36 9.77 15.07
CA ALA A 92 2.72 10.80 14.27
C ALA A 92 2.01 10.23 13.03
N VAL A 93 2.64 9.30 12.30
CA VAL A 93 2.05 8.61 11.15
C VAL A 93 0.79 7.85 11.56
N LEU A 94 0.83 7.11 12.67
CA LEU A 94 -0.35 6.40 13.17
C LEU A 94 -1.46 7.37 13.60
N ALA A 95 -1.12 8.49 14.25
CA ALA A 95 -2.09 9.52 14.57
C ALA A 95 -2.76 10.10 13.31
N ILE A 96 -1.98 10.40 12.26
CA ILE A 96 -2.52 10.86 10.97
C ILE A 96 -3.45 9.80 10.37
N LEU A 97 -3.02 8.53 10.36
CA LEU A 97 -3.81 7.41 9.81
C LEU A 97 -5.12 7.17 10.58
N VAL A 98 -5.20 7.51 11.87
CA VAL A 98 -6.44 7.44 12.65
C VAL A 98 -7.33 8.66 12.42
N LEU A 99 -6.75 9.86 12.51
CA LEU A 99 -7.50 11.11 12.61
C LEU A 99 -7.89 11.68 11.25
N VAL A 100 -6.97 11.72 10.28
CA VAL A 100 -7.21 12.40 8.98
C VAL A 100 -8.28 11.69 8.16
N PRO A 101 -8.28 10.36 8.00
CA PRO A 101 -9.38 9.64 7.34
C PRO A 101 -10.76 9.91 7.96
N SER A 102 -10.83 9.97 9.29
CA SER A 102 -12.07 10.17 10.03
C SER A 102 -12.54 11.62 9.94
N ALA A 103 -11.61 12.58 9.97
CA ALA A 103 -11.90 13.99 9.73
C ALA A 103 -12.38 14.23 8.29
N ALA A 104 -11.76 13.60 7.30
CA ALA A 104 -12.14 13.71 5.89
C ALA A 104 -13.60 13.30 5.64
N ALA A 105 -14.14 12.39 6.45
CA ALA A 105 -15.53 11.96 6.34
C ALA A 105 -16.57 13.00 6.78
N VAL A 106 -16.16 14.04 7.53
CA VAL A 106 -17.08 15.02 8.13
C VAL A 106 -16.78 16.48 7.75
N VAL A 107 -15.61 16.78 7.21
CA VAL A 107 -15.26 18.15 6.80
C VAL A 107 -15.94 18.55 5.48
N PRO A 108 -16.20 19.85 5.26
CA PRO A 108 -16.72 20.34 3.99
C PRO A 108 -15.79 20.04 2.80
N PRO A 109 -16.34 19.85 1.58
CA PRO A 109 -15.57 19.54 0.37
C PRO A 109 -14.35 20.44 0.11
N VAL A 110 -14.46 21.75 0.41
CA VAL A 110 -13.40 22.74 0.21
C VAL A 110 -12.14 22.41 1.03
N LEU A 111 -12.28 21.72 2.17
CA LEU A 111 -11.17 21.37 3.05
C LEU A 111 -10.57 19.99 2.75
N LEU A 112 -11.18 19.18 1.87
CA LEU A 112 -10.71 17.82 1.58
C LEU A 112 -9.32 17.80 0.94
N ILE A 113 -9.07 18.65 -0.06
CA ILE A 113 -7.76 18.68 -0.75
C ILE A 113 -6.65 19.12 0.23
N PRO A 114 -6.76 20.26 0.96
CA PRO A 114 -5.75 20.65 1.94
C PRO A 114 -5.53 19.60 3.04
N LEU A 115 -6.62 19.02 3.57
CA LEU A 115 -6.55 18.00 4.62
C LEU A 115 -5.82 16.75 4.14
N HIS A 116 -6.23 16.22 2.97
CA HIS A 116 -5.57 15.05 2.41
C HIS A 116 -4.12 15.32 2.05
N PHE A 117 -3.84 16.47 1.44
CA PHE A 117 -2.50 16.84 1.03
C PHE A 117 -1.57 16.94 2.24
N ALA A 118 -1.97 17.70 3.27
CA ALA A 118 -1.16 17.87 4.47
C ALA A 118 -0.90 16.52 5.18
N GLY A 119 -1.96 15.72 5.42
CA GLY A 119 -1.83 14.44 6.10
C GLY A 119 -0.98 13.44 5.31
N PHE A 120 -1.30 13.26 4.04
CA PHE A 120 -0.62 12.25 3.22
C PHE A 120 0.81 12.65 2.85
N PHE A 121 1.07 13.93 2.57
CA PHE A 121 2.42 14.43 2.34
C PHE A 121 3.30 14.27 3.58
N ALA A 122 2.78 14.58 4.78
CA ALA A 122 3.50 14.37 6.03
C ALA A 122 3.87 12.88 6.22
N ILE A 123 2.95 11.95 5.94
CA ILE A 123 3.24 10.51 5.98
C ILE A 123 4.39 10.16 5.03
N LEU A 124 4.35 10.64 3.78
CA LEU A 124 5.40 10.35 2.79
C LEU A 124 6.75 10.93 3.21
N CYS A 125 6.78 12.19 3.67
CA CYS A 125 7.99 12.83 4.16
C CYS A 125 8.55 12.14 5.41
N MET A 126 7.74 11.54 6.27
CA MET A 126 8.22 10.80 7.43
C MET A 126 8.73 9.41 7.05
N THR A 127 8.08 8.70 6.14
CA THR A 127 8.29 7.25 5.97
C THR A 127 9.08 6.88 4.72
N THR A 128 9.23 7.79 3.75
CA THR A 128 9.64 7.43 2.38
C THR A 128 10.84 8.23 1.90
N GLN A 129 12.02 8.00 2.50
CA GLN A 129 13.28 8.58 2.00
C GLN A 129 13.89 7.79 0.84
N ARG A 130 13.55 6.50 0.74
CA ARG A 130 13.95 5.58 -0.33
C ARG A 130 12.70 4.94 -0.95
N PRO A 131 12.04 5.61 -1.91
CA PRO A 131 10.79 5.11 -2.49
C PRO A 131 10.92 3.69 -3.07
N GLU A 132 12.09 3.30 -3.56
CA GLU A 132 12.39 1.97 -4.09
C GLU A 132 12.26 0.84 -3.07
N MET A 133 12.35 1.15 -1.77
CA MET A 133 12.24 0.17 -0.68
C MET A 133 10.78 -0.15 -0.32
N GLY A 134 9.80 0.52 -0.92
CA GLY A 134 8.38 0.16 -0.84
C GLY A 134 7.58 0.82 0.29
N ASN A 135 8.21 1.53 1.23
CA ASN A 135 7.48 2.30 2.27
C ASN A 135 6.44 3.24 1.64
N GLY A 136 6.82 3.94 0.56
CA GLY A 136 5.91 4.82 -0.17
C GLY A 136 4.61 4.13 -0.57
N GLY A 137 4.70 2.95 -1.20
CA GLY A 137 3.52 2.17 -1.58
C GLY A 137 2.73 1.64 -0.38
N LEU A 138 3.41 1.18 0.66
CA LEU A 138 2.80 0.60 1.86
C LEU A 138 1.98 1.64 2.65
N TYR A 139 2.57 2.79 2.95
CA TYR A 139 1.89 3.84 3.71
C TYR A 139 0.83 4.56 2.86
N SER A 140 1.03 4.64 1.54
CA SER A 140 -0.04 5.05 0.60
C SER A 140 -1.25 4.11 0.67
N PHE A 141 -1.00 2.79 0.66
CA PHE A 141 -2.05 1.80 0.81
C PHE A 141 -2.80 1.99 2.14
N ALA A 142 -2.09 2.11 3.26
CA ALA A 142 -2.70 2.30 4.58
C ALA A 142 -3.60 3.54 4.61
N TYR A 143 -3.09 4.68 4.12
CA TYR A 143 -3.82 5.94 4.12
C TYR A 143 -5.10 5.88 3.27
N ILE A 144 -4.99 5.40 2.03
CA ILE A 144 -6.13 5.27 1.11
C ILE A 144 -7.15 4.27 1.66
N TYR A 145 -6.70 3.16 2.25
CA TYR A 145 -7.60 2.14 2.77
C TYR A 145 -8.42 2.66 3.95
N LEU A 146 -7.80 3.40 4.86
CA LEU A 146 -8.47 4.00 6.01
C LEU A 146 -9.40 5.14 5.59
N THR A 147 -9.02 5.93 4.59
CA THR A 147 -9.88 6.99 4.03
C THR A 147 -11.13 6.41 3.38
N GLY A 148 -11.04 5.26 2.73
CA GLY A 148 -12.19 4.54 2.18
C GLY A 148 -13.04 3.78 3.20
N ASN A 149 -12.60 3.72 4.47
CA ASN A 149 -13.29 3.05 5.57
C ASN A 149 -13.18 3.91 6.85
N PRO A 150 -13.75 5.13 6.84
CA PRO A 150 -13.70 6.02 7.99
C PRO A 150 -14.54 5.45 9.15
N VAL A 151 -14.20 5.83 10.38
CA VAL A 151 -14.99 5.50 11.57
C VAL A 151 -15.15 6.74 12.43
N VAL A 152 -16.25 6.80 13.18
CA VAL A 152 -16.60 7.90 14.08
C VAL A 152 -17.08 7.34 15.42
N GLY A 153 -17.22 8.21 16.43
CA GLY A 153 -17.72 7.81 17.76
C GLY A 153 -16.85 6.76 18.44
N GLU A 154 -17.47 5.76 19.06
CA GLU A 154 -16.76 4.69 19.79
C GLU A 154 -15.80 3.89 18.92
N ALA A 155 -16.14 3.66 17.64
CA ALA A 155 -15.29 2.93 16.72
C ALA A 155 -13.96 3.67 16.48
N LEU A 156 -13.96 5.00 16.51
CA LEU A 156 -12.75 5.83 16.43
C LEU A 156 -11.89 5.73 17.70
N VAL A 157 -12.51 5.66 18.88
CA VAL A 157 -11.79 5.41 20.14
C VAL A 157 -11.08 4.05 20.09
N ARG A 158 -11.80 3.00 19.67
CA ARG A 158 -11.21 1.67 19.47
C ARG A 158 -10.11 1.68 18.41
N ARG A 159 -10.25 2.47 17.35
CA ARG A 159 -9.20 2.68 16.33
C ARG A 159 -7.94 3.31 16.92
N GLY A 160 -8.10 4.29 17.81
CA GLY A 160 -6.99 4.90 18.55
C GLY A 160 -6.26 3.91 19.45
N LEU A 161 -6.99 3.06 20.18
CA LEU A 161 -6.40 2.00 21.01
C LEU A 161 -5.67 0.94 20.15
N LEU A 162 -6.25 0.56 19.01
CA LEU A 162 -5.61 -0.33 18.05
C LEU A 162 -4.32 0.30 17.48
N ALA A 163 -4.32 1.60 17.19
CA ALA A 163 -3.13 2.31 16.75
C ALA A 163 -2.04 2.33 17.84
N LEU A 164 -2.42 2.44 19.13
CA LEU A 164 -1.47 2.33 20.24
C LEU A 164 -0.84 0.92 20.29
N VAL A 165 -1.63 -0.14 20.15
CA VAL A 165 -1.09 -1.51 20.04
C VAL A 165 -0.16 -1.64 18.84
N GLY A 166 -0.57 -1.09 17.69
CA GLY A 166 0.25 -1.02 16.48
C GLY A 166 1.58 -0.29 16.69
N TYR A 167 1.57 0.82 17.41
CA TYR A 167 2.75 1.58 17.79
C TYR A 167 3.69 0.75 18.67
N LEU A 168 3.18 0.05 19.68
CA LEU A 168 4.00 -0.79 20.55
C LEU A 168 4.68 -1.92 19.76
N ILE A 169 3.92 -2.61 18.90
CA ILE A 169 4.46 -3.72 18.08
C ILE A 169 5.48 -3.20 17.07
N CYS A 170 5.10 -2.23 16.23
CA CYS A 170 5.96 -1.71 15.18
C CYS A 170 7.16 -0.96 15.75
N GLY A 171 6.97 -0.22 16.84
CA GLY A 171 8.02 0.50 17.55
C GLY A 171 9.04 -0.44 18.19
N ALA A 172 8.59 -1.54 18.81
CA ALA A 172 9.50 -2.55 19.35
C ALA A 172 10.35 -3.20 18.25
N ILE A 173 9.75 -3.51 17.09
CA ILE A 173 10.48 -4.07 15.94
C ILE A 173 11.46 -3.04 15.38
N LEU A 174 11.01 -1.79 15.19
CA LEU A 174 11.83 -0.69 14.68
C LEU A 174 13.06 -0.49 15.56
N PHE A 175 12.87 -0.47 16.88
CA PHE A 175 13.95 -0.36 17.86
C PHE A 175 14.88 -1.57 17.81
N ALA A 176 14.34 -2.79 17.88
CA ALA A 176 15.16 -4.00 17.90
C ALA A 176 16.00 -4.20 16.62
N LYS A 177 15.49 -3.77 15.46
CA LYS A 177 16.14 -3.98 14.16
C LYS A 177 17.01 -2.82 13.69
N HIS A 178 16.69 -1.59 14.07
CA HIS A 178 17.28 -0.40 13.45
C HIS A 178 17.93 0.59 14.44
N ARG A 179 17.94 0.31 15.76
CA ARG A 179 18.56 1.18 16.78
C ARG A 179 20.01 1.57 16.50
N ASP A 180 20.74 0.72 15.79
CA ASP A 180 22.15 0.92 15.53
C ASP A 180 22.42 1.65 14.19
N GLN A 181 21.38 1.95 13.41
CA GLN A 181 21.47 2.60 12.11
C GLN A 181 21.19 4.11 12.23
N HIS A 182 21.78 4.91 11.32
CA HIS A 182 21.55 6.35 11.18
C HIS A 182 21.63 7.18 12.49
N LYS A 183 22.51 6.80 13.43
CA LYS A 183 22.59 7.39 14.79
C LYS A 183 22.71 8.93 14.81
N THR A 184 23.34 9.52 13.80
CA THR A 184 23.60 10.97 13.69
C THR A 184 22.56 11.72 12.85
N THR A 185 21.75 11.02 12.06
CA THR A 185 20.76 11.65 11.19
C THR A 185 19.47 11.89 11.96
N ARG A 186 19.05 13.14 12.10
CA ARG A 186 17.77 13.54 12.69
C ARG A 186 16.74 13.79 11.59
N PHE A 187 15.46 13.62 11.89
CA PHE A 187 14.37 13.87 10.95
C PHE A 187 14.39 15.31 10.43
N HIS A 188 14.65 16.29 11.30
CA HIS A 188 14.76 17.69 10.87
C HIS A 188 15.93 17.94 9.91
N HIS A 189 17.02 17.15 9.96
CA HIS A 189 18.09 17.23 8.96
C HIS A 189 17.62 16.78 7.58
N VAL A 190 16.74 15.78 7.53
CA VAL A 190 16.11 15.33 6.28
C VAL A 190 15.22 16.44 5.73
N MET A 191 14.35 17.02 6.56
CA MET A 191 13.43 18.08 6.13
C MET A 191 14.13 19.38 5.73
N ARG A 192 15.28 19.72 6.32
CA ARG A 192 16.09 20.87 5.88
C ARG A 192 16.64 20.73 4.46
N LYS A 193 16.75 19.50 3.95
CA LYS A 193 17.21 19.22 2.58
C LYS A 193 16.05 19.21 1.57
N PHE A 194 14.84 19.55 1.99
CA PHE A 194 13.67 19.52 1.11
C PHE A 194 13.86 20.48 -0.07
N ASP A 195 13.89 19.92 -1.27
CA ASP A 195 13.95 20.65 -2.53
C ASP A 195 13.23 19.85 -3.61
N LEU A 196 12.31 20.49 -4.32
CA LEU A 196 11.56 19.87 -5.43
C LEU A 196 12.44 19.52 -6.64
N ALA A 197 13.66 20.05 -6.72
CA ALA A 197 14.67 19.59 -7.70
C ALA A 197 15.16 18.17 -7.40
N VAL A 198 15.08 17.70 -6.15
CA VAL A 198 15.50 16.35 -5.78
C VAL A 198 14.39 15.34 -6.14
N PRO A 199 14.70 14.26 -6.87
CA PRO A 199 13.70 13.32 -7.38
C PRO A 199 12.76 12.72 -6.33
N VAL A 200 13.26 12.43 -5.12
CA VAL A 200 12.46 11.86 -4.03
C VAL A 200 11.38 12.84 -3.57
N TYR A 201 11.72 14.11 -3.34
CA TYR A 201 10.75 15.11 -2.86
C TYR A 201 9.74 15.49 -3.94
N LEU A 202 10.19 15.58 -5.21
CA LEU A 202 9.27 15.75 -6.34
C LEU A 202 8.28 14.58 -6.44
N TRP A 203 8.76 13.35 -6.25
CA TRP A 203 7.93 12.15 -6.24
C TRP A 203 6.94 12.14 -5.07
N GLN A 204 7.37 12.51 -3.85
CA GLN A 204 6.49 12.63 -2.68
C GLN A 204 5.40 13.69 -2.92
N PHE A 205 5.77 14.83 -3.49
CA PHE A 205 4.84 15.91 -3.83
C PHE A 205 3.83 15.48 -4.90
N ARG A 206 4.29 14.80 -5.96
CA ARG A 206 3.44 14.19 -7.00
C ARG A 206 2.42 13.23 -6.39
N MET A 207 2.88 12.32 -5.54
CA MET A 207 2.04 11.33 -4.87
C MET A 207 1.01 12.01 -3.98
N ALA A 208 1.45 12.93 -3.11
CA ALA A 208 0.56 13.64 -2.20
C ALA A 208 -0.54 14.40 -2.95
N LEU A 209 -0.18 15.17 -3.96
CA LEU A 209 -1.14 15.96 -4.73
C LEU A 209 -2.09 15.08 -5.53
N GLY A 210 -1.57 14.10 -6.28
CA GLY A 210 -2.40 13.24 -7.14
C GLY A 210 -3.38 12.37 -6.36
N VAL A 211 -2.95 11.82 -5.22
CA VAL A 211 -3.82 11.02 -4.35
C VAL A 211 -4.85 11.90 -3.63
N SER A 212 -4.47 13.10 -3.18
CA SER A 212 -5.42 14.02 -2.53
C SER A 212 -6.53 14.44 -3.48
N LEU A 213 -6.20 14.72 -4.74
CA LEU A 213 -7.18 15.11 -5.75
C LEU A 213 -8.12 13.95 -6.12
N VAL A 214 -7.60 12.72 -6.33
CA VAL A 214 -8.46 11.58 -6.69
C VAL A 214 -9.38 11.15 -5.55
N LEU A 215 -8.90 11.20 -4.30
CA LEU A 215 -9.73 10.88 -3.13
C LEU A 215 -10.82 11.94 -2.95
N THR A 216 -10.47 13.22 -3.08
CA THR A 216 -11.45 14.30 -3.05
C THR A 216 -12.48 14.16 -4.16
N ALA A 217 -12.05 13.93 -5.40
CA ALA A 217 -12.96 13.75 -6.53
C ALA A 217 -13.91 12.58 -6.28
N GLY A 218 -13.37 11.43 -5.85
CA GLY A 218 -14.18 10.27 -5.51
C GLY A 218 -15.22 10.55 -4.43
N GLN A 219 -14.86 11.29 -3.38
CA GLN A 219 -15.77 11.65 -2.31
C GLN A 219 -16.83 12.68 -2.74
N VAL A 220 -16.43 13.73 -3.46
CA VAL A 220 -17.34 14.81 -3.92
C VAL A 220 -18.34 14.31 -4.96
N PHE A 221 -17.91 13.43 -5.87
CA PHE A 221 -18.79 12.83 -6.87
C PHE A 221 -19.59 11.63 -6.33
N GLY A 222 -19.47 11.29 -5.03
CA GLY A 222 -20.20 10.19 -4.42
C GLY A 222 -19.84 8.81 -5.00
N ALA A 223 -18.60 8.63 -5.47
CA ALA A 223 -18.18 7.37 -6.06
C ALA A 223 -18.12 6.26 -4.99
N GLU A 224 -18.93 5.22 -5.19
CA GLU A 224 -18.90 4.03 -4.33
C GLU A 224 -17.50 3.42 -4.30
N ARG A 225 -17.02 3.11 -3.09
CA ARG A 225 -15.68 2.54 -2.87
C ARG A 225 -14.58 3.34 -3.60
N PHE A 226 -14.64 4.67 -3.55
CA PHE A 226 -13.64 5.56 -4.16
C PHE A 226 -12.17 5.25 -3.79
N MET A 227 -11.91 4.57 -2.66
CA MET A 227 -10.57 4.04 -2.36
C MET A 227 -9.98 3.15 -3.45
N TRP A 228 -10.80 2.44 -4.24
CA TRP A 228 -10.31 1.65 -5.37
C TRP A 228 -9.77 2.53 -6.49
N MET A 229 -10.38 3.70 -6.71
CA MET A 229 -9.82 4.75 -7.56
C MET A 229 -8.50 5.27 -6.98
N GLY A 230 -8.48 5.52 -5.67
CA GLY A 230 -7.27 5.92 -4.93
C GLY A 230 -6.11 4.94 -5.11
N PHE A 231 -6.34 3.64 -4.92
CA PHE A 231 -5.31 2.61 -5.10
C PHE A 231 -4.82 2.53 -6.54
N ALA A 232 -5.73 2.63 -7.51
CA ALA A 232 -5.38 2.60 -8.93
C ALA A 232 -4.50 3.81 -9.32
N CYS A 233 -4.90 5.02 -8.89
CA CYS A 233 -4.13 6.25 -9.09
C CYS A 233 -2.78 6.20 -8.38
N ALA A 234 -2.73 5.89 -7.09
CA ALA A 234 -1.49 5.81 -6.31
C ALA A 234 -0.52 4.76 -6.88
N SER A 235 -1.03 3.60 -7.28
CA SER A 235 -0.21 2.54 -7.89
C SER A 235 0.42 3.00 -9.22
N LEU A 236 -0.29 3.81 -10.01
CA LEU A 236 0.24 4.43 -11.23
C LEU A 236 1.30 5.50 -10.92
N LEU A 237 1.02 6.38 -9.95
CA LEU A 237 1.89 7.49 -9.60
C LEU A 237 3.14 7.09 -8.82
N SER A 238 3.10 5.94 -8.13
CA SER A 238 4.17 5.43 -7.26
C SER A 238 5.39 4.87 -7.99
N GLU A 239 5.47 5.01 -9.31
CA GLU A 239 6.64 4.58 -10.08
C GLU A 239 7.90 5.33 -9.65
N TYR A 240 8.94 4.56 -9.31
CA TYR A 240 10.24 5.09 -8.92
C TYR A 240 11.36 4.23 -9.55
N PRO A 241 12.43 4.83 -10.12
CA PRO A 241 12.67 6.28 -10.27
C PRO A 241 11.57 6.97 -11.10
N TYR A 242 11.44 8.29 -10.95
CA TYR A 242 10.39 9.05 -11.61
C TYR A 242 10.37 8.75 -13.12
N SER A 243 9.20 8.35 -13.63
CA SER A 243 8.96 8.16 -15.07
C SER A 243 7.95 9.19 -15.57
N GLY A 244 8.29 9.88 -16.65
CA GLY A 244 7.35 10.74 -17.38
C GLY A 244 6.28 9.93 -18.13
N ASN A 245 6.55 8.65 -18.44
CA ASN A 245 5.64 7.77 -19.16
C ASN A 245 5.03 6.73 -18.22
N THR A 246 3.74 6.86 -17.95
CA THR A 246 2.98 5.93 -17.09
C THR A 246 2.05 5.00 -17.88
N VAL A 247 2.10 5.04 -19.22
CA VAL A 247 1.16 4.30 -20.10
C VAL A 247 1.27 2.79 -19.93
N THR A 248 2.47 2.26 -19.70
CA THR A 248 2.66 0.82 -19.47
C THR A 248 1.97 0.37 -18.19
N ARG A 249 2.16 1.09 -17.08
CA ARG A 249 1.50 0.78 -15.80
C ARG A 249 -0.01 0.99 -15.87
N PHE A 250 -0.47 1.96 -16.66
CA PHE A 250 -1.89 2.20 -16.93
C PHE A 250 -2.54 0.94 -17.53
N TRP A 251 -1.98 0.42 -18.63
CA TRP A 251 -2.51 -0.79 -19.27
C TRP A 251 -2.36 -2.04 -18.39
N GLN A 252 -1.22 -2.20 -17.72
CA GLN A 252 -1.01 -3.34 -16.82
C GLN A 252 -2.03 -3.36 -15.66
N ARG A 253 -2.43 -2.19 -15.16
CA ARG A 253 -3.42 -2.07 -14.09
C ARG A 253 -4.84 -2.39 -14.59
N ILE A 254 -5.22 -1.90 -15.78
CA ILE A 254 -6.53 -2.22 -16.39
C ILE A 254 -6.62 -3.72 -16.67
N VAL A 255 -5.66 -4.26 -17.42
CA VAL A 255 -5.64 -5.68 -17.79
C VAL A 255 -5.60 -6.56 -16.55
N GLY A 256 -4.77 -6.21 -15.57
CA GLY A 256 -4.69 -6.94 -14.30
C GLY A 256 -6.02 -6.92 -13.53
N ALA A 257 -6.68 -5.77 -13.42
CA ALA A 257 -7.92 -5.65 -12.68
C ALA A 257 -9.09 -6.36 -13.37
N VAL A 258 -9.20 -6.24 -14.69
CA VAL A 258 -10.23 -6.95 -15.48
C VAL A 258 -10.00 -8.45 -15.39
N ALA A 259 -8.80 -8.94 -15.70
CA ALA A 259 -8.48 -10.36 -15.64
C ALA A 259 -8.68 -10.95 -14.24
N GLY A 260 -8.22 -10.24 -13.19
CA GLY A 260 -8.42 -10.65 -11.80
C GLY A 260 -9.88 -10.69 -11.38
N SER A 261 -10.69 -9.74 -11.83
CA SER A 261 -12.12 -9.69 -11.52
C SER A 261 -12.92 -10.76 -12.25
N CYS A 262 -12.61 -11.02 -13.53
CA CYS A 262 -13.18 -12.13 -14.29
C CYS A 262 -12.78 -13.49 -13.68
N ALA A 263 -11.52 -13.67 -13.30
CA ALA A 263 -11.06 -14.89 -12.65
C ALA A 263 -11.78 -15.11 -11.30
N PHE A 264 -11.90 -14.07 -10.47
CA PHE A 264 -12.66 -14.15 -9.22
C PHE A 264 -14.12 -14.52 -9.48
N PHE A 265 -14.77 -13.88 -10.47
CA PHE A 265 -16.16 -14.16 -10.82
C PHE A 265 -16.38 -15.63 -11.20
N VAL A 266 -15.55 -16.18 -12.10
CA VAL A 266 -15.65 -17.59 -12.53
C VAL A 266 -15.40 -18.55 -11.36
N VAL A 267 -14.35 -18.29 -10.55
CA VAL A 267 -14.05 -19.13 -9.38
C VAL A 267 -15.20 -19.07 -8.37
N TYR A 268 -15.82 -17.92 -8.17
CA TYR A 268 -16.96 -17.75 -7.28
C TYR A 268 -18.17 -18.57 -7.72
N LEU A 269 -18.48 -18.62 -9.01
CA LEU A 269 -19.61 -19.38 -9.54
C LEU A 269 -19.41 -20.90 -9.48
N VAL A 270 -18.17 -21.38 -9.62
CA VAL A 270 -17.87 -22.82 -9.69
C VAL A 270 -17.60 -23.42 -8.31
N THR A 271 -17.22 -22.58 -7.32
CA THR A 271 -16.92 -23.07 -5.96
C THR A 271 -18.15 -23.02 -5.05
N PRO A 272 -18.35 -24.04 -4.18
CA PRO A 272 -19.39 -24.01 -3.16
C PRO A 272 -19.24 -22.84 -2.20
N GLU A 273 -20.35 -22.33 -1.66
CA GLU A 273 -20.38 -21.20 -0.71
C GLU A 273 -19.47 -21.38 0.50
N ALA A 274 -19.34 -22.62 0.99
CA ALA A 274 -18.45 -22.96 2.11
C ALA A 274 -16.96 -22.61 1.84
N LEU A 275 -16.55 -22.51 0.58
CA LEU A 275 -15.17 -22.17 0.19
C LEU A 275 -14.98 -20.68 -0.14
N HIS A 276 -16.05 -19.89 -0.26
CA HIS A 276 -15.96 -18.47 -0.63
C HIS A 276 -15.08 -17.66 0.34
N PRO A 277 -15.16 -17.85 1.68
CA PRO A 277 -14.28 -17.13 2.61
C PRO A 277 -12.78 -17.36 2.37
N LEU A 278 -12.39 -18.47 1.72
CA LEU A 278 -11.00 -18.79 1.40
C LEU A 278 -10.47 -18.03 0.18
N MET A 279 -11.31 -17.40 -0.63
CA MET A 279 -10.87 -16.68 -1.84
C MET A 279 -9.90 -15.54 -1.55
N GLY A 280 -10.14 -14.78 -0.47
CA GLY A 280 -9.22 -13.73 -0.03
C GLY A 280 -7.84 -14.28 0.33
N PRO A 281 -7.74 -15.24 1.28
CA PRO A 281 -6.51 -15.97 1.60
C PRO A 281 -5.82 -16.61 0.40
N LEU A 282 -6.56 -17.24 -0.52
CA LEU A 282 -6.03 -17.84 -1.75
C LEU A 282 -5.40 -16.77 -2.66
N GLY A 283 -6.07 -15.62 -2.82
CA GLY A 283 -5.51 -14.47 -3.53
C GLY A 283 -4.19 -13.99 -2.91
N GLY A 284 -4.13 -13.91 -1.57
CA GLY A 284 -2.92 -13.58 -0.83
C GLY A 284 -1.79 -14.60 -1.02
N LEU A 285 -2.13 -15.89 -1.04
CA LEU A 285 -1.18 -16.97 -1.28
C LEU A 285 -0.59 -16.87 -2.69
N CYS A 286 -1.44 -16.74 -3.71
CA CYS A 286 -1.02 -16.57 -5.10
C CYS A 286 -0.20 -15.29 -5.31
N LEU A 287 -0.54 -14.20 -4.61
CA LEU A 287 0.24 -12.96 -4.63
C LEU A 287 1.69 -13.19 -4.16
N GLY A 288 1.92 -14.08 -3.20
CA GLY A 288 3.25 -14.47 -2.72
C GLY A 288 4.15 -15.10 -3.79
N PHE A 289 3.56 -15.67 -4.85
CA PHE A 289 4.29 -16.18 -6.02
C PHE A 289 4.43 -15.14 -7.14
N CYS A 290 3.75 -14.00 -7.07
CA CYS A 290 3.73 -13.03 -8.15
C CYS A 290 4.96 -12.12 -8.12
N THR A 291 5.65 -11.99 -9.25
CA THR A 291 6.77 -11.06 -9.44
C THR A 291 6.33 -9.84 -10.24
N ASP A 292 5.58 -10.08 -11.32
CA ASP A 292 5.16 -9.02 -12.24
C ASP A 292 3.95 -8.23 -11.71
N TYR A 293 3.98 -6.93 -11.96
CA TYR A 293 2.97 -5.98 -11.52
C TYR A 293 1.55 -6.32 -12.01
N ARG A 294 1.42 -6.83 -13.24
CA ARG A 294 0.14 -7.27 -13.82
C ARG A 294 -0.50 -8.40 -13.00
N TYR A 295 0.27 -9.44 -12.67
CA TYR A 295 -0.24 -10.58 -11.89
C TYR A 295 -0.51 -10.20 -10.44
N LYS A 296 0.33 -9.33 -9.86
CA LYS A 296 0.06 -8.77 -8.53
C LYS A 296 -1.27 -8.00 -8.48
N THR A 297 -1.56 -7.23 -9.53
CA THR A 297 -2.84 -6.51 -9.65
C THR A 297 -4.01 -7.49 -9.74
N ALA A 298 -3.89 -8.55 -10.55
CA ALA A 298 -4.95 -9.55 -10.69
C ALA A 298 -5.24 -10.29 -9.38
N MET A 299 -4.20 -10.76 -8.68
CA MET A 299 -4.38 -11.49 -7.42
C MET A 299 -4.89 -10.59 -6.29
N ASN A 300 -4.55 -9.30 -6.29
CA ASN A 300 -5.09 -8.33 -5.33
C ASN A 300 -6.62 -8.16 -5.44
N CYS A 301 -7.21 -8.42 -6.61
CA CYS A 301 -8.66 -8.34 -6.77
C CYS A 301 -9.40 -9.37 -5.91
N PHE A 302 -8.84 -10.56 -5.64
CA PHE A 302 -9.54 -11.59 -4.89
C PHE A 302 -9.89 -11.14 -3.47
N GLY A 303 -8.94 -10.54 -2.75
CA GLY A 303 -9.20 -9.99 -1.40
C GLY A 303 -10.18 -8.82 -1.42
N ALA A 304 -10.04 -7.91 -2.39
CA ALA A 304 -10.92 -6.75 -2.52
C ALA A 304 -12.35 -7.13 -2.90
N LEU A 305 -12.51 -8.06 -3.84
CA LEU A 305 -13.80 -8.55 -4.32
C LEU A 305 -14.48 -9.43 -3.28
N MET A 306 -13.75 -10.25 -2.54
CA MET A 306 -14.37 -11.03 -1.45
C MET A 306 -15.05 -10.12 -0.43
N LEU A 307 -14.40 -9.02 -0.03
CA LEU A 307 -15.01 -8.01 0.85
C LEU A 307 -16.15 -7.25 0.15
N GLY A 308 -16.00 -6.93 -1.14
CA GLY A 308 -17.01 -6.22 -1.92
C GLY A 308 -18.29 -7.03 -2.13
N THR A 309 -18.16 -8.34 -2.41
CA THR A 309 -19.28 -9.24 -2.70
C THR A 309 -20.25 -9.34 -1.53
N GLY A 310 -19.74 -9.33 -0.28
CA GLY A 310 -20.59 -9.33 0.91
C GLY A 310 -21.45 -8.07 1.09
N ILE A 311 -21.14 -6.98 0.38
CA ILE A 311 -21.81 -5.68 0.53
C ILE A 311 -22.64 -5.33 -0.71
N TYR A 312 -22.11 -5.57 -1.90
CA TYR A 312 -22.71 -5.16 -3.18
C TYR A 312 -23.20 -6.33 -4.03
N GLY A 313 -23.09 -7.57 -3.51
CA GLY A 313 -23.26 -8.77 -4.31
C GLY A 313 -22.11 -8.99 -5.31
N LEU A 314 -22.07 -10.17 -5.92
CA LEU A 314 -20.98 -10.59 -6.80
C LEU A 314 -20.83 -9.65 -8.01
N GLN A 315 -21.94 -9.39 -8.72
CA GLN A 315 -21.94 -8.55 -9.92
C GLN A 315 -21.58 -7.10 -9.60
N GLY A 316 -22.18 -6.53 -8.55
CA GLY A 316 -21.90 -5.16 -8.11
C GLY A 316 -20.43 -4.99 -7.72
N ALA A 317 -19.87 -5.90 -6.94
CA ALA A 317 -18.46 -5.85 -6.54
C ALA A 317 -17.50 -5.89 -7.74
N VAL A 318 -17.76 -6.77 -8.71
CA VAL A 318 -16.95 -6.90 -9.94
C VAL A 318 -17.01 -5.63 -10.78
N ILE A 319 -18.22 -5.11 -11.03
CA ILE A 319 -18.42 -3.88 -11.81
C ILE A 319 -17.72 -2.71 -11.12
N LEU A 320 -17.97 -2.50 -9.84
CA LEU A 320 -17.34 -1.43 -9.06
C LEU A 320 -15.81 -1.53 -9.09
N ARG A 321 -15.24 -2.74 -9.03
CA ARG A 321 -13.79 -2.92 -9.04
C ARG A 321 -13.18 -2.53 -10.38
N ILE A 322 -13.82 -2.92 -11.47
CA ILE A 322 -13.36 -2.59 -12.82
C ILE A 322 -13.52 -1.08 -13.07
N VAL A 323 -14.71 -0.53 -12.83
CA VAL A 323 -15.01 0.90 -13.03
C VAL A 323 -14.13 1.77 -12.16
N GLY A 324 -14.05 1.50 -10.85
CA GLY A 324 -13.20 2.25 -9.93
C GLY A 324 -11.72 2.19 -10.32
N THR A 325 -11.25 1.05 -10.84
CA THR A 325 -9.87 0.96 -11.35
C THR A 325 -9.68 1.83 -12.59
N ILE A 326 -10.57 1.75 -13.58
CA ILE A 326 -10.50 2.53 -14.83
C ILE A 326 -10.53 4.03 -14.52
N LEU A 327 -11.48 4.48 -13.70
CA LEU A 327 -11.56 5.90 -13.29
C LEU A 327 -10.28 6.35 -12.58
N GLY A 328 -9.77 5.55 -11.65
CA GLY A 328 -8.55 5.87 -10.90
C GLY A 328 -7.29 5.96 -11.77
N VAL A 329 -7.09 5.01 -12.71
CA VAL A 329 -5.92 5.07 -13.60
C VAL A 329 -6.05 6.15 -14.68
N THR A 330 -7.25 6.42 -15.18
CA THR A 330 -7.48 7.51 -16.14
C THR A 330 -7.22 8.85 -15.48
N PHE A 331 -7.75 9.06 -14.27
CA PHE A 331 -7.41 10.23 -13.46
C PHE A 331 -5.90 10.35 -13.24
N GLY A 332 -5.27 9.26 -12.80
CA GLY A 332 -3.83 9.24 -12.54
C GLY A 332 -2.98 9.53 -13.79
N LEU A 333 -3.40 9.06 -14.97
CA LEU A 333 -2.70 9.29 -16.24
C LEU A 333 -2.79 10.77 -16.65
N VAL A 334 -3.98 11.36 -16.59
CA VAL A 334 -4.21 12.78 -16.88
C VAL A 334 -3.41 13.64 -15.90
N PHE A 335 -3.50 13.34 -14.60
CA PHE A 335 -2.72 14.03 -13.58
C PHE A 335 -1.20 13.90 -13.84
N ALA A 336 -0.71 12.69 -14.12
CA ALA A 336 0.70 12.44 -14.37
C ALA A 336 1.23 13.27 -15.55
N PHE A 337 0.43 13.38 -16.62
CA PHE A 337 0.76 14.18 -17.80
C PHE A 337 0.81 15.68 -17.47
N ILE A 338 -0.21 16.20 -16.79
CA ILE A 338 -0.28 17.61 -16.37
C ILE A 338 0.88 17.93 -15.42
N PHE A 339 1.10 17.09 -14.41
CA PHE A 339 2.17 17.24 -13.44
C PHE A 339 3.55 17.24 -14.11
N HIS A 340 3.75 16.35 -15.08
CA HIS A 340 5.01 16.30 -15.81
C HIS A 340 5.27 17.60 -16.57
N ARG A 341 4.26 18.14 -17.27
CA ARG A 341 4.38 19.39 -18.02
C ARG A 341 4.56 20.62 -17.14
N LEU A 342 3.83 20.72 -16.03
CA LEU A 342 3.80 21.92 -15.20
C LEU A 342 4.91 21.98 -14.15
N ALA A 343 5.30 20.84 -13.59
CA ALA A 343 6.27 20.78 -12.50
C ALA A 343 7.52 19.99 -12.91
N ALA A 344 7.38 18.70 -13.23
CA ALA A 344 8.55 17.84 -13.34
C ALA A 344 9.51 18.24 -14.48
N ALA A 345 8.99 18.70 -15.62
CA ALA A 345 9.81 19.19 -16.72
C ALA A 345 10.63 20.45 -16.36
N ARG A 346 10.22 21.21 -15.33
CA ARG A 346 10.97 22.38 -14.84
C ARG A 346 12.03 22.00 -13.82
N PHE A 347 11.74 21.02 -12.97
CA PHE A 347 12.63 20.62 -11.86
C PHE A 347 13.64 19.55 -12.25
N LEU A 348 13.31 18.65 -13.19
CA LEU A 348 14.19 17.55 -13.63
C LEU A 348 15.12 17.93 -14.79
N THR A 349 14.97 19.12 -15.38
CA THR A 349 15.81 19.61 -16.49
C THR A 349 16.95 20.51 -16.04
N VAL A 350 17.16 20.69 -14.74
CA VAL A 350 18.35 21.39 -14.24
C VAL A 350 19.53 20.43 -14.34
N PRO A 351 20.52 20.66 -15.22
CA PRO A 351 21.75 19.89 -15.22
C PRO A 351 22.48 20.16 -13.91
N GLU A 352 23.19 19.16 -13.40
CA GLU A 352 24.13 19.30 -12.28
C GLU A 352 24.92 20.60 -12.43
N ARG A 353 24.73 21.54 -11.49
CA ARG A 353 25.72 22.61 -11.29
C ARG A 353 26.88 21.94 -10.57
N GLU A 354 27.98 21.79 -11.30
CA GLU A 354 29.31 21.46 -10.78
C GLU A 354 29.68 22.30 -9.56
#